data_AF-A0A6C0AK08-F1
#
_entry.id   AF-A0A6C0AK08-F1
#
_cell.length_a   1.000
_cell.length_b   1.000
_cell.length_c   1.000
_cell.angle_alpha   90.00
_cell.angle_beta   90.00
_cell.angle_gamma   90.00
#
_symmetry.space_group_name_H-M   'P 1'
#
loop_
_entity.id
_entity.type
_entity.pdbx_description
1 polymer ?
#
loop_
_entity_poly.entity_id
_entity_poly.type
_entity_poly.pdbx_seq_one_letter_code
_entity_poly.pdbx_strand_id
1 'polypeptide(L)'
;MSEVENVKMTEMPVDNTTAQASQPAPQEQQVKLVDVPVTNENTALNVMVQFLNLAQRRGVFAIDESAKIYECFKVFTRNDAAATTSAATANSM
;
A
#
# COMPACT_ATOMS: atom_id res chain seq x y z
N MET A 1 -45.43 28.01 32.72
CA MET A 1 -46.53 27.99 31.74
C MET A 1 -46.21 29.11 30.76
N SER A 2 -45.53 28.77 29.67
CA SER A 2 -46.10 28.62 28.31
C SER A 2 -45.57 29.83 27.51
N GLU A 3 -45.04 29.78 26.30
CA GLU A 3 -44.99 28.78 25.24
C GLU A 3 -43.77 29.09 24.36
N VAL A 4 -43.27 28.04 23.74
CA VAL A 4 -42.30 28.06 22.65
C VAL A 4 -42.93 28.69 21.41
N GLU A 5 -42.23 29.60 20.73
CA GLU A 5 -42.51 29.85 19.31
C GLU A 5 -41.24 29.76 18.48
N ASN A 6 -41.28 28.75 17.64
CA ASN A 6 -40.23 28.16 16.84
C ASN A 6 -40.11 28.96 15.53
N VAL A 7 -39.07 29.77 15.36
CA VAL A 7 -38.80 30.44 14.08
C VAL A 7 -38.17 29.42 13.12
N LYS A 8 -39.08 28.81 12.37
CA LYS A 8 -38.95 28.06 11.12
C LYS A 8 -37.83 28.62 10.23
N MET A 9 -36.69 27.93 10.21
CA MET A 9 -35.62 28.13 9.22
C MET A 9 -36.13 27.62 7.86
N THR A 10 -36.39 28.57 6.96
CA THR A 10 -36.84 28.32 5.60
C THR A 10 -35.79 27.53 4.81
N GLU A 11 -36.18 26.35 4.35
CA GLU A 11 -35.47 25.55 3.36
C GLU A 11 -35.35 26.33 2.04
N MET A 12 -34.13 26.45 1.52
CA MET A 12 -33.88 26.68 0.11
C MET A 12 -33.12 25.47 -0.44
N PRO A 13 -33.70 24.68 -1.35
CA PRO A 13 -32.95 23.66 -2.07
C PRO A 13 -32.14 24.35 -3.17
N VAL A 14 -30.84 24.56 -2.94
CA VAL A 14 -29.91 24.84 -4.04
C VAL A 14 -29.48 23.50 -4.64
N ASP A 15 -30.29 23.07 -5.60
CA ASP A 15 -29.96 22.04 -6.58
C ASP A 15 -28.72 22.51 -7.35
N ASN A 16 -27.56 22.01 -6.96
CA ASN A 16 -26.35 22.09 -7.78
C ASN A 16 -25.82 20.68 -8.00
N THR A 17 -26.58 19.98 -8.85
CA THR A 17 -26.14 18.82 -9.60
C THR A 17 -24.92 19.22 -10.46
N THR A 18 -23.73 19.00 -9.93
CA THR A 18 -22.53 18.78 -10.75
C THR A 18 -22.13 17.32 -10.54
N ALA A 19 -22.51 16.49 -11.50
CA ALA A 19 -22.11 15.10 -11.60
C ALA A 19 -20.57 15.02 -11.68
N GLN A 20 -19.92 14.87 -10.52
CA GLN A 20 -18.56 14.37 -10.47
C GLN A 20 -18.65 12.89 -10.78
N ALA A 21 -18.38 12.56 -12.05
CA ALA A 21 -18.13 11.20 -12.48
C ALA A 21 -17.14 10.57 -11.51
N SER A 22 -17.64 9.64 -10.70
CA SER A 22 -16.83 8.82 -9.82
C SER A 22 -15.97 7.95 -10.72
N GLN A 23 -14.79 8.45 -11.07
CA GLN A 23 -13.75 7.61 -11.65
C GLN A 23 -13.56 6.44 -10.67
N PRO A 24 -13.58 5.19 -11.14
CA PRO A 24 -13.26 4.06 -10.29
C PRO A 24 -11.84 4.30 -9.78
N ALA A 25 -11.70 4.63 -8.50
CA ALA A 25 -10.42 4.58 -7.84
C ALA A 25 -9.86 3.17 -8.10
N PRO A 26 -8.60 3.03 -8.57
CA PRO A 26 -7.99 1.72 -8.70
C PRO A 26 -8.15 1.03 -7.35
N GLN A 27 -8.96 -0.04 -7.35
CA GLN A 27 -9.09 -0.89 -6.18
C GLN A 27 -7.70 -1.49 -5.99
N GLU A 28 -6.93 -0.93 -5.06
CA GLU A 28 -5.69 -1.54 -4.61
C GLU A 28 -6.08 -2.89 -4.02
N GLN A 29 -6.00 -3.91 -4.86
CA GLN A 29 -6.29 -5.28 -4.49
C GLN A 29 -5.30 -5.62 -3.37
N GLN A 30 -5.76 -5.54 -2.12
CA GLN A 30 -4.99 -6.00 -0.97
C GLN A 30 -4.86 -7.52 -1.08
N VAL A 31 -3.88 -7.97 -1.84
CA VAL A 31 -3.47 -9.36 -1.87
C VAL A 31 -2.92 -9.66 -0.49
N LYS A 32 -3.56 -10.59 0.22
CA LYS A 32 -3.04 -11.05 1.51
C LYS A 32 -1.73 -11.77 1.23
N LEU A 33 -0.64 -11.33 1.86
CA LEU A 33 0.68 -11.94 1.70
C LEU A 33 0.69 -13.44 2.01
N VAL A 34 -0.22 -13.93 2.86
CA VAL A 34 -0.35 -15.35 3.21
C VAL A 34 -0.83 -16.23 2.06
N ASP A 35 -1.49 -15.63 1.07
CA ASP A 35 -2.05 -16.35 -0.08
C ASP A 35 -1.06 -16.37 -1.27
N VAL A 36 0.11 -15.74 -1.14
CA VAL A 36 1.11 -15.67 -2.20
C VAL A 36 1.85 -17.01 -2.30
N PRO A 37 1.79 -17.72 -3.44
CA PRO A 37 2.49 -18.98 -3.62
C PRO A 37 4.00 -18.74 -3.73
N VAL A 38 4.77 -19.37 -2.83
CA VAL A 38 6.23 -19.27 -2.81
C VAL A 38 6.82 -20.34 -3.72
N THR A 39 7.04 -20.00 -4.99
CA THR A 39 7.45 -20.96 -6.04
C THR A 39 8.94 -20.91 -6.38
N ASN A 40 9.63 -19.84 -6.00
CA ASN A 40 11.05 -19.64 -6.28
C ASN A 40 11.69 -18.76 -5.19
N GLU A 41 13.02 -18.72 -5.17
CA GLU A 41 13.81 -17.99 -4.18
C GLU A 41 13.51 -16.49 -4.16
N ASN A 42 13.36 -15.86 -5.33
CA ASN A 42 13.05 -14.44 -5.43
C ASN A 42 11.65 -14.12 -4.87
N THR A 43 10.66 -14.97 -5.14
CA THR A 43 9.31 -14.85 -4.57
C THR A 43 9.34 -15.06 -3.06
N ALA A 44 10.11 -16.03 -2.56
CA ALA A 44 10.27 -16.26 -1.12
C ALA A 44 10.84 -15.01 -0.43
N LEU A 45 11.93 -14.46 -0.97
CA LEU A 45 12.58 -13.26 -0.46
C LEU A 45 11.61 -12.06 -0.47
N ASN A 46 10.90 -11.84 -1.58
CA ASN A 46 9.92 -10.76 -1.67
C ASN A 46 8.80 -10.92 -0.64
N VAL A 47 8.27 -12.12 -0.43
CA VAL A 47 7.24 -12.36 0.59
C VAL A 47 7.79 -12.07 1.99
N MET A 48 9.01 -12.49 2.31
CA MET A 48 9.65 -12.20 3.60
C MET A 48 9.82 -10.68 3.84
N VAL A 49 10.32 -9.95 2.84
CA VAL A 49 10.49 -8.49 2.91
C VAL A 49 9.14 -7.79 3.15
N GLN A 50 8.09 -8.25 2.47
CA GLN A 50 6.75 -7.69 2.62
C GLN A 50 6.16 -7.93 4.02
N PHE A 51 6.40 -9.10 4.63
CA PHE A 51 5.97 -9.37 6.01
C PHE A 51 6.73 -8.53 7.03
N LEU A 52 8.03 -8.34 6.84
CA LEU A 52 8.84 -7.48 7.70
C LEU A 52 8.38 -6.01 7.64
N ASN A 53 8.07 -5.51 6.44
CA ASN A 53 7.46 -4.18 6.26
C ASN A 53 6.07 -4.07 6.93
N LEU A 54 5.29 -5.16 6.92
CA LEU A 54 4.00 -5.20 7.62
C LEU A 54 4.18 -5.20 9.14
N ALA A 55 5.14 -5.96 9.66
CA ALA A 55 5.46 -6.01 11.08
C ALA A 55 5.96 -4.66 11.62
N GLN A 56 6.78 -3.95 10.85
CA GLN A 56 7.19 -2.58 11.20
C GLN A 56 5.99 -1.63 11.32
N ARG A 57 5.05 -1.66 10.35
CA ARG A 57 3.82 -0.84 10.40
C ARG A 57 2.92 -1.19 11.59
N ARG A 58 3.01 -2.41 12.11
CA ARG A 58 2.31 -2.87 13.32
C ARG A 58 3.04 -2.54 14.62
N GLY A 59 4.24 -1.97 14.55
CA GLY A 59 5.05 -1.64 15.73
C GLY A 59 5.58 -2.87 16.47
N VAL A 60 5.81 -3.98 15.76
CA VAL A 60 6.33 -5.23 16.37
C VAL A 60 7.78 -5.07 16.83
N PHE A 61 8.55 -4.25 16.14
CA PHE A 61 9.97 -4.02 16.40
C PHE A 61 10.20 -2.61 16.97
N ALA A 62 11.20 -2.49 17.83
CA ALA A 62 11.72 -1.20 18.25
C ALA A 62 12.43 -0.48 17.09
N ILE A 63 12.71 0.81 17.27
CA ILE A 63 13.40 1.65 16.27
C ILE A 63 14.78 1.07 15.94
N ASP A 64 15.52 0.64 16.96
CA ASP A 64 16.89 0.12 16.82
C ASP A 64 16.92 -1.21 16.04
N GLU A 65 15.94 -2.08 16.30
CA GLU A 65 15.76 -3.35 15.60
C GLU A 65 15.37 -3.12 14.13
N SER A 66 14.44 -2.19 13.90
CA SER A 66 14.01 -1.81 12.54
C SER A 66 15.17 -1.25 11.72
N ALA A 67 16.06 -0.47 12.33
CA ALA A 67 17.26 0.03 11.69
C ALA A 67 18.19 -1.10 11.22
N LYS A 68 18.37 -2.15 12.05
CA LYS A 68 19.16 -3.32 11.68
C LYS A 68 18.52 -4.16 10.58
N ILE A 69 17.20 -4.36 10.62
CA ILE A 69 16.46 -5.03 9.53
C ILE A 69 16.68 -4.31 8.19
N TYR A 70 16.67 -2.97 8.20
CA TYR A 70 16.90 -2.18 6.99
C TYR A 70 18.34 -2.27 6.47
N GLU A 71 19.33 -2.46 7.35
CA GLU A 71 20.70 -2.80 6.91
C GLU A 71 20.76 -4.12 6.16
N CYS A 72 20.06 -5.16 6.64
CA CYS A 72 19.97 -6.44 5.95
C CYS A 72 19.32 -6.29 4.57
N PHE A 73 18.22 -5.56 4.46
CA PHE A 73 17.53 -5.34 3.18
C PHE A 73 18.44 -4.73 2.11
N LYS A 74 19.28 -3.78 2.47
CA LYS A 74 20.22 -3.13 1.56
C LYS A 74 21.29 -4.08 0.99
N VAL A 75 21.52 -5.24 1.61
CA VAL A 75 22.42 -6.27 1.06
C VAL A 75 21.69 -7.06 -0.02
N PHE A 76 20.43 -7.39 0.22
CA PHE A 76 19.61 -8.16 -0.73
C PHE A 76 19.20 -7.35 -1.97
N THR A 77 18.86 -6.06 -1.83
CA THR A 77 18.43 -5.23 -2.96
C THR A 77 19.56 -4.78 -3.90
N ARG A 78 20.82 -4.84 -3.45
CA ARG A 78 21.98 -4.50 -4.31
C ARG A 78 22.26 -5.54 -5.38
N ASN A 79 21.74 -6.76 -5.21
CA ASN A 79 22.01 -7.86 -6.14
C ASN A 79 21.11 -7.80 -7.40
N ASP A 80 19.91 -7.22 -7.33
CA ASP A 80 18.98 -7.11 -8.46
C ASP A 80 19.38 -6.05 -9.51
N ALA A 81 20.02 -4.95 -9.08
CA ALA A 81 20.49 -3.91 -9.98
C ALA A 81 21.63 -4.38 -10.90
N ALA A 82 22.43 -5.34 -10.45
CA ALA A 82 23.50 -5.93 -11.25
C ALA A 82 23.00 -7.06 -12.18
N ALA A 83 21.95 -7.81 -11.78
CA ALA A 83 21.45 -8.96 -12.55
C ALA A 83 20.52 -8.57 -13.71
N THR A 84 19.79 -7.45 -13.61
CA THR A 84 18.80 -7.04 -14.64
C THR A 84 19.45 -6.56 -15.95
N THR A 85 20.73 -6.17 -15.93
CA THR A 85 21.47 -5.75 -17.14
C THR A 85 22.00 -6.92 -17.98
N SER A 86 22.10 -8.13 -17.40
CA SER A 86 22.62 -9.30 -18.12
C SER A 86 21.57 -10.10 -18.90
N ALA A 87 20.27 -9.93 -18.62
CA ALA A 87 19.21 -10.66 -19.30
C ALA A 87 18.68 -9.97 -20.58
N ALA A 88 18.79 -8.63 -20.67
CA ALA A 88 18.27 -7.87 -21.81
C ALA A 88 19.12 -7.99 -23.10
N THR A 89 20.40 -8.34 -22.99
CA THR A 89 21.30 -8.47 -24.16
C THR A 89 21.23 -9.86 -24.82
N ALA A 90 20.65 -10.87 -24.15
CA ALA A 90 20.63 -12.25 -24.65
C ALA A 90 19.45 -12.59 -25.58
N ASN A 91 18.42 -11.73 -25.68
CA ASN A 91 17.22 -12.01 -26.49
C ASN A 91 17.12 -11.18 -27.78
N SER A 92 18.27 -10.75 -28.33
CA SER A 92 18.36 -9.95 -29.55
C SER A 92 19.48 -10.40 -30.50
N MET A 93 19.91 -11.66 -30.40
CA MET A 93 20.83 -12.31 -31.35
C MET A 93 20.23 -13.61 -31.87
#